data_AF-A0A9E3TSY6-F1
#
_entry.id   AF-A0A9E3TSY6-F1
#
_cell.length_a   1.000
_cell.length_b   1.000
_cell.length_c   1.000
_cell.angle_alpha   90.00
_cell.angle_beta   90.00
_cell.angle_gamma   90.00
#
_symmetry.space_group_name_H-M   'P 1'
#
loop_
_entity.id
_entity.type
_entity.pdbx_description
1 polymer ?
#
loop_
_entity_poly.entity_id
_entity_poly.type
_entity_poly.pdbx_seq_one_letter_code
_entity_poly.pdbx_strand_id
1 'polypeptide(L)'
;MAYRILAFICVLVASGVLGQQPEPRSLFVEGYANQLSYVPGEEVAFHLSTSAASIKMTIERVGNANQVVWEKKDIAGAEHPIPANASSHGCDWPETFRLKIPDDWRTGYYHVALQVEDRGGEFVHRNTRTATGSLFFVVRSAEPGTQSKILLQLSTNTYNAYTNWGGHSLYAYHGRNKLQGSRVSFNRPLSSQFYSWEVHLAKWADQNGIAVDYAVNSDLEFHPELLAGYRLVLSVGHDEYWSAPMRDNLEKFIADGGNVAFFSGNTCCWQVRSEDEGRSLTCVNGV
;
A
#
# COMPACT_ATOMS: atom_id res chain seq x y z
N MET A 1 -42.55 -46.93 -64.34
CA MET A 1 -42.99 -45.57 -63.99
C MET A 1 -43.67 -45.63 -62.63
N ALA A 2 -42.94 -45.36 -61.54
CA ALA A 2 -43.48 -45.20 -60.20
C ALA A 2 -42.42 -44.50 -59.32
N TYR A 3 -42.52 -43.18 -59.23
CA TYR A 3 -41.80 -42.38 -58.24
C TYR A 3 -42.45 -42.63 -56.87
N ARG A 4 -41.65 -42.95 -55.84
CA ARG A 4 -42.05 -42.75 -54.44
C ARG A 4 -40.96 -42.02 -53.69
N ILE A 5 -41.41 -40.95 -53.06
CA ILE A 5 -40.68 -39.83 -52.48
C ILE A 5 -40.05 -40.26 -51.16
N LEU A 6 -38.74 -40.07 -50.99
CA LEU A 6 -38.10 -40.10 -49.68
C LEU A 6 -38.43 -38.78 -48.97
N ALA A 7 -39.24 -38.85 -47.91
CA ALA A 7 -39.43 -37.74 -46.99
C ALA A 7 -38.25 -37.70 -46.02
N PHE A 8 -37.35 -36.72 -46.19
CA PHE A 8 -36.35 -36.38 -45.19
C PHE A 8 -37.04 -35.61 -44.06
N ILE A 9 -37.23 -36.27 -42.91
CA ILE A 9 -37.65 -35.61 -41.68
C ILE A 9 -36.39 -34.98 -41.08
N CYS A 10 -36.24 -33.67 -41.25
CA CYS A 10 -35.21 -32.88 -40.59
C CYS A 10 -35.70 -32.56 -39.17
N VAL A 11 -35.26 -33.34 -38.17
CA VAL A 11 -35.50 -33.02 -36.76
C VAL A 11 -34.47 -31.97 -36.35
N LEU A 12 -34.89 -30.70 -36.37
CA LEU A 12 -34.15 -29.62 -35.71
C LEU A 12 -34.27 -29.81 -34.20
N VAL A 13 -33.27 -30.43 -33.59
CA VAL A 13 -33.09 -30.38 -32.13
C VAL A 13 -32.52 -29.00 -31.82
N ALA A 14 -33.41 -28.03 -31.58
CA ALA A 14 -33.02 -26.79 -30.91
C ALA A 14 -32.75 -27.13 -29.44
N SER A 15 -31.55 -27.62 -29.14
CA SER A 15 -31.01 -27.63 -27.79
C SER A 15 -30.71 -26.19 -27.40
N GLY A 16 -31.76 -25.45 -27.04
CA GLY A 16 -31.63 -24.21 -26.30
C GLY A 16 -31.04 -24.57 -24.95
N VAL A 17 -29.72 -24.46 -24.83
CA VAL A 17 -29.12 -24.28 -23.51
C VAL A 17 -29.71 -22.97 -23.02
N LEU A 18 -30.64 -23.03 -22.06
CA LEU A 18 -30.99 -21.88 -21.25
C LEU A 18 -29.68 -21.38 -20.65
N GLY A 19 -29.09 -20.36 -21.28
CA GLY A 19 -27.82 -19.79 -20.85
C GLY A 19 -27.99 -19.34 -19.41
N GLN A 20 -27.18 -19.90 -18.52
CA GLN A 20 -27.09 -19.41 -17.15
C GLN A 20 -26.84 -17.89 -17.22
N GLN A 21 -27.63 -17.13 -16.48
CA GLN A 21 -27.42 -15.69 -16.41
C GLN A 21 -26.00 -15.43 -15.89
N PRO A 22 -25.18 -14.63 -16.58
CA PRO A 22 -23.83 -14.37 -16.13
C PRO A 22 -23.88 -13.62 -14.79
N GLU A 23 -23.14 -14.13 -13.81
CA GLU A 23 -22.97 -13.44 -12.53
C GLU A 23 -22.32 -12.07 -12.75
N PRO A 24 -22.75 -11.02 -12.03
CA PRO A 24 -22.12 -9.72 -12.10
C PRO A 24 -20.62 -9.83 -11.77
N ARG A 25 -19.77 -9.14 -12.54
CA ARG A 25 -18.35 -9.05 -12.23
C ARG A 25 -18.15 -8.48 -10.82
N SER A 26 -17.14 -8.97 -10.11
CA SER A 26 -16.75 -8.43 -8.81
C SER A 26 -16.38 -6.95 -8.96
N LEU A 27 -16.88 -6.10 -8.06
CA LEU A 27 -16.49 -4.69 -8.00
C LEU A 27 -15.33 -4.54 -7.01
N PHE A 28 -14.18 -4.04 -7.47
CA PHE A 28 -13.01 -3.85 -6.63
C PHE A 28 -12.19 -2.64 -7.08
N VAL A 29 -11.37 -2.11 -6.18
CA VAL A 29 -10.31 -1.14 -6.48
C VAL A 29 -9.16 -1.35 -5.51
N GLU A 30 -7.95 -1.50 -6.03
CA GLU A 30 -6.72 -1.73 -5.26
C GLU A 30 -5.56 -0.97 -5.91
N GLY A 31 -4.49 -0.70 -5.15
CA GLY A 31 -3.34 -0.02 -5.70
C GLY A 31 -2.20 0.19 -4.72
N TYR A 32 -1.09 0.70 -5.26
CA TYR A 32 0.10 1.09 -4.52
C TYR A 32 0.77 2.31 -5.16
N ALA A 33 1.63 2.98 -4.41
CA ALA A 33 2.51 4.03 -4.91
C ALA A 33 3.87 3.45 -5.32
N ASN A 34 4.59 4.10 -6.23
CA ASN A 34 5.89 3.64 -6.73
C ASN A 34 7.01 3.63 -5.67
N GLN A 35 6.83 4.37 -4.57
CA GLN A 35 7.66 4.35 -3.36
C GLN A 35 6.79 4.78 -2.16
N LEU A 36 7.30 4.67 -0.94
CA LEU A 36 6.55 5.01 0.27
C LEU A 36 6.93 6.35 0.89
N SER A 37 8.08 6.92 0.56
CA SER A 37 8.59 8.16 1.17
C SER A 37 8.93 9.18 0.10
N TYR A 38 8.55 10.43 0.36
CA TYR A 38 8.73 11.54 -0.57
C TYR A 38 9.03 12.83 0.18
N VAL A 39 9.71 13.78 -0.44
CA VAL A 39 9.73 15.19 0.00
C VAL A 39 8.79 16.05 -0.85
N PRO A 40 8.35 17.22 -0.37
CA PRO A 40 7.66 18.20 -1.20
C PRO A 40 8.41 18.50 -2.50
N GLY A 41 7.67 18.61 -3.60
CA GLY A 41 8.20 18.81 -4.95
C GLY A 41 8.47 17.52 -5.73
N GLU A 42 8.58 16.36 -5.08
CA GLU A 42 8.66 15.05 -5.75
C GLU A 42 7.32 14.59 -6.33
N GLU A 43 7.34 13.49 -7.10
CA GLU A 43 6.17 12.97 -7.78
C GLU A 43 5.81 11.56 -7.30
N VAL A 44 4.56 11.39 -6.87
CA VAL A 44 3.95 10.10 -6.55
C VAL A 44 3.32 9.55 -7.81
N ALA A 45 3.76 8.38 -8.27
CA ALA A 45 3.10 7.60 -9.31
C ALA A 45 2.23 6.52 -8.67
N PHE A 46 0.96 6.47 -9.08
CA PHE A 46 -0.02 5.52 -8.57
C PHE A 46 -0.27 4.40 -9.58
N HIS A 47 -0.20 3.17 -9.10
CA HIS A 47 -0.45 1.95 -9.86
C HIS A 47 -1.73 1.32 -9.33
N LEU A 48 -2.84 1.49 -10.06
CA LEU A 48 -4.18 1.10 -9.62
C LEU A 48 -4.76 0.02 -10.54
N SER A 49 -5.52 -0.92 -9.97
CA SER A 49 -6.31 -1.91 -10.69
C SER A 49 -7.75 -1.88 -10.17
N THR A 50 -8.72 -1.86 -11.07
CA THR A 50 -10.14 -1.79 -10.72
C THR A 50 -10.99 -2.45 -11.79
N SER A 51 -12.14 -2.98 -11.40
CA SER A 51 -13.14 -3.44 -12.36
C SER A 51 -14.07 -2.34 -12.88
N ALA A 52 -14.07 -1.17 -12.23
CA ALA A 52 -14.88 -0.01 -12.62
C ALA A 52 -14.19 0.85 -13.69
N ALA A 53 -14.99 1.60 -14.44
CA ALA A 53 -14.48 2.51 -15.49
C ALA A 53 -13.85 3.80 -14.93
N SER A 54 -14.20 4.19 -13.72
CA SER A 54 -13.80 5.46 -13.10
C SER A 54 -13.49 5.27 -11.62
N ILE A 55 -12.44 5.95 -11.16
CA ILE A 55 -11.99 5.97 -9.76
C ILE A 55 -12.11 7.40 -9.24
N LYS A 56 -12.72 7.52 -8.05
CA LYS A 56 -12.56 8.69 -7.19
C LYS A 56 -11.40 8.45 -6.23
N MET A 57 -10.47 9.38 -6.16
CA MET A 57 -9.36 9.38 -5.21
C MET A 57 -9.41 10.63 -4.33
N THR A 58 -9.24 10.44 -3.02
CA THR A 58 -9.08 11.51 -2.04
C THR A 58 -7.80 11.25 -1.25
N ILE A 59 -6.95 12.28 -1.09
CA ILE A 59 -5.72 12.22 -0.29
C ILE A 59 -5.92 13.08 0.94
N GLU A 60 -5.64 12.48 2.10
CA GLU A 60 -5.76 13.12 3.40
C GLU A 60 -4.42 13.09 4.14
N ARG A 61 -3.97 14.25 4.62
CA ARG A 61 -2.92 14.28 5.65
C ARG A 61 -3.56 13.93 6.98
N VAL A 62 -3.10 12.86 7.60
CA VAL A 62 -3.62 12.41 8.90
C VAL A 62 -3.00 13.24 10.03
N GLY A 63 -3.83 13.64 10.98
CA GLY A 63 -3.46 14.42 12.16
C GLY A 63 -4.59 14.43 13.18
N ASN A 64 -4.61 15.39 14.12
CA ASN A 64 -5.71 15.53 15.10
C ASN A 64 -7.10 15.48 14.42
N ALA A 65 -7.25 16.28 13.35
CA ALA A 65 -8.29 16.09 12.36
C ALA A 65 -7.64 15.76 11.02
N ASN A 66 -8.20 14.80 10.29
CA ASN A 66 -7.75 14.52 8.92
C ASN A 66 -8.03 15.75 8.05
N GLN A 67 -7.05 16.13 7.24
CA GLN A 67 -7.18 17.22 6.30
C GLN A 67 -7.17 16.65 4.88
N VAL A 68 -8.27 16.79 4.15
CA VAL A 68 -8.28 16.53 2.70
C VAL A 68 -7.39 17.58 2.05
N VAL A 69 -6.30 17.12 1.45
CA VAL A 69 -5.30 17.98 0.78
C VAL A 69 -5.44 17.93 -0.74
N TRP A 70 -6.09 16.88 -1.27
CA TRP A 70 -6.28 16.69 -2.69
C TRP A 70 -7.43 15.74 -2.98
N GLU A 71 -8.18 15.99 -4.04
CA GLU A 71 -9.23 15.10 -4.54
C GLU A 71 -9.24 15.13 -6.08
N LYS A 72 -9.46 13.96 -6.70
CA LYS A 72 -9.73 13.84 -8.12
C LYS A 72 -10.78 12.78 -8.37
N LYS A 73 -11.71 13.11 -9.26
CA LYS A 73 -12.73 12.21 -9.80
C LYS A 73 -12.35 11.84 -11.23
N ASP A 74 -13.02 10.83 -11.77
CA ASP A 74 -12.91 10.46 -13.18
C ASP A 74 -11.48 10.07 -13.59
N ILE A 75 -10.72 9.46 -12.66
CA ILE A 75 -9.48 8.77 -12.99
C ILE A 75 -9.88 7.50 -13.75
N ALA A 76 -9.36 7.33 -14.97
CA ALA A 76 -9.66 6.17 -15.80
C ALA A 76 -9.27 4.87 -15.08
N GLY A 77 -10.26 3.97 -14.92
CA GLY A 77 -10.06 2.66 -14.32
C GLY A 77 -9.71 1.61 -15.37
N ALA A 78 -8.78 0.72 -15.02
CA ALA A 78 -8.44 -0.46 -15.81
C ALA A 78 -8.19 -1.65 -14.88
N GLU A 79 -8.58 -2.84 -15.32
CA GLU A 79 -8.27 -4.09 -14.62
C GLU A 79 -6.94 -4.63 -15.16
N HIS A 80 -6.04 -4.97 -14.24
CA HIS A 80 -4.73 -5.55 -14.54
C HIS A 80 -4.58 -6.92 -13.89
N PRO A 81 -3.92 -7.88 -14.57
CA PRO A 81 -3.68 -9.20 -14.02
C PRO A 81 -2.81 -9.12 -12.76
N ILE A 82 -2.97 -10.10 -11.86
CA ILE A 82 -2.12 -10.26 -10.68
C ILE A 82 -1.13 -11.40 -10.97
N PRO A 83 0.18 -11.12 -11.13
CA PRO A 83 1.19 -12.15 -11.32
C PRO A 83 1.20 -13.19 -10.19
N ALA A 84 1.54 -14.43 -10.48
CA ALA A 84 1.61 -15.50 -9.47
C ALA A 84 2.65 -15.22 -8.37
N ASN A 85 3.68 -14.44 -8.68
CA ASN A 85 4.74 -14.01 -7.79
C ASN A 85 4.56 -12.57 -7.29
N ALA A 86 3.35 -11.98 -7.38
CA ALA A 86 3.12 -10.58 -7.03
C ALA A 86 3.48 -10.24 -5.58
N SER A 87 3.34 -11.20 -4.65
CA SER A 87 3.77 -11.00 -3.27
C SER A 87 5.27 -10.72 -3.14
N SER A 88 6.10 -11.38 -3.96
CA SER A 88 7.55 -11.28 -3.90
C SER A 88 8.12 -10.28 -4.89
N HIS A 89 7.59 -10.14 -6.11
CA HIS A 89 8.17 -9.29 -7.17
C HIS A 89 7.35 -8.03 -7.48
N GLY A 90 6.14 -7.91 -6.92
CA GLY A 90 5.23 -6.81 -7.21
C GLY A 90 4.27 -7.12 -8.37
N CYS A 91 3.32 -6.21 -8.60
CA CYS A 91 2.25 -6.43 -9.55
C CYS A 91 2.60 -6.10 -11.00
N ASP A 92 3.63 -5.29 -11.23
CA ASP A 92 3.97 -4.69 -12.52
C ASP A 92 2.78 -4.00 -13.22
N TRP A 93 1.86 -3.45 -12.42
CA TRP A 93 0.75 -2.68 -12.96
C TRP A 93 1.29 -1.39 -13.60
N PRO A 94 0.74 -0.94 -14.75
CA PRO A 94 1.14 0.32 -15.35
C PRO A 94 0.80 1.50 -14.42
N GLU A 95 1.50 2.61 -14.59
CA GLU A 95 1.12 3.86 -13.94
C GLU A 95 -0.26 4.30 -14.43
N THR A 96 -1.19 4.50 -13.50
CA THR A 96 -2.52 5.01 -13.80
C THR A 96 -2.48 6.54 -13.92
N PHE A 97 -1.81 7.20 -12.98
CA PHE A 97 -1.54 8.64 -13.03
C PHE A 97 -0.43 9.03 -12.04
N ARG A 98 0.01 10.28 -12.16
CA ARG A 98 1.06 10.89 -11.33
C ARG A 98 0.62 12.20 -10.71
N LEU A 99 1.07 12.44 -9.48
CA LEU A 99 0.84 13.67 -8.73
C LEU A 99 2.18 14.25 -8.29
N LYS A 100 2.46 15.49 -8.70
CA LYS A 100 3.51 16.29 -8.06
C LYS A 100 3.04 16.73 -6.69
N ILE A 101 3.81 16.41 -5.65
CA ILE A 101 3.55 16.83 -4.27
C ILE A 101 3.78 18.34 -4.21
N PRO A 102 2.74 19.14 -3.85
CA PRO A 102 2.90 20.57 -3.66
C PRO A 102 3.95 20.94 -2.61
N ASP A 103 4.67 22.03 -2.81
CA ASP A 103 5.77 22.46 -1.94
C ASP A 103 5.31 22.83 -0.51
N ASP A 104 4.02 23.09 -0.32
CA ASP A 104 3.40 23.43 0.97
C ASP A 104 2.88 22.21 1.76
N TRP A 105 3.00 20.99 1.20
CA TRP A 105 2.63 19.77 1.90
C TRP A 105 3.58 19.51 3.07
N ARG A 106 3.01 19.55 4.28
CA ARG A 106 3.75 19.33 5.51
C ARG A 106 4.08 17.85 5.67
N THR A 107 5.22 17.56 6.30
CA THR A 107 5.56 16.19 6.68
C THR A 107 4.41 15.49 7.41
N GLY A 108 4.20 14.20 7.14
CA GLY A 108 3.08 13.45 7.69
C GLY A 108 2.84 12.11 7.00
N TYR A 109 1.91 11.36 7.58
CA TYR A 109 1.29 10.21 6.94
C TYR A 109 0.12 10.67 6.05
N TYR A 110 0.15 10.27 4.78
CA TYR A 110 -0.87 10.61 3.80
C TYR A 110 -1.68 9.37 3.44
N HIS A 111 -2.95 9.37 3.84
CA HIS A 111 -3.91 8.33 3.49
C HIS A 111 -4.51 8.62 2.13
N VAL A 112 -4.60 7.60 1.28
CA VAL A 112 -5.23 7.71 -0.04
C VAL A 112 -6.44 6.79 -0.05
N ALA A 113 -7.62 7.39 -0.07
CA ALA A 113 -8.89 6.69 -0.19
C ALA A 113 -9.29 6.56 -1.66
N LEU A 114 -9.61 5.33 -2.07
CA LEU A 114 -10.11 5.00 -3.40
C LEU A 114 -11.57 4.60 -3.27
N GLN A 115 -12.41 5.13 -4.15
CA GLN A 115 -13.82 4.76 -4.25
C GLN A 115 -14.19 4.55 -5.70
N VAL A 116 -14.91 3.46 -5.96
CA VAL A 116 -15.46 3.12 -7.27
C VAL A 116 -16.93 2.75 -7.16
N GLU A 117 -17.66 2.94 -8.26
CA GLU A 117 -19.07 2.56 -8.36
C GLU A 117 -19.38 1.91 -9.71
N ASP A 118 -20.39 1.05 -9.72
CA ASP A 118 -21.00 0.53 -10.95
C ASP A 118 -22.51 0.31 -10.78
N ARG A 119 -23.16 -0.23 -11.82
CA ARG A 119 -24.60 -0.54 -11.84
C ARG A 119 -24.91 -2.03 -11.73
N GLY A 120 -23.96 -2.84 -11.25
CA GLY A 120 -24.13 -4.28 -11.16
C GLY A 120 -24.19 -4.99 -12.52
N GLY A 121 -24.94 -6.08 -12.57
CA GLY A 121 -25.11 -6.87 -13.80
C GLY A 121 -26.09 -6.24 -14.78
N GLU A 122 -26.09 -6.71 -16.02
CA GLU A 122 -27.01 -6.24 -17.06
C GLU A 122 -28.46 -6.66 -16.77
N PHE A 123 -28.66 -7.94 -16.41
CA PHE A 123 -29.98 -8.55 -16.21
C PHE A 123 -30.32 -8.79 -14.72
N VAL A 124 -29.33 -8.97 -13.86
CA VAL A 124 -29.49 -9.28 -12.42
C VAL A 124 -28.56 -8.42 -11.55
N HIS A 125 -28.88 -8.28 -10.26
CA HIS A 125 -28.10 -7.47 -9.29
C HIS A 125 -27.83 -6.03 -9.74
N ARG A 126 -28.84 -5.36 -10.33
CA ARG A 126 -28.73 -4.09 -11.07
C ARG A 126 -28.68 -2.82 -10.21
N ASN A 127 -28.48 -2.97 -8.90
CA ASN A 127 -28.41 -1.83 -8.00
C ASN A 127 -27.06 -1.15 -8.12
N THR A 128 -26.98 0.14 -7.78
CA THR A 128 -25.68 0.80 -7.61
C THR A 128 -24.88 0.06 -6.55
N ARG A 129 -23.65 -0.31 -6.89
CA ARG A 129 -22.69 -0.92 -5.98
C ARG A 129 -21.52 0.01 -5.80
N THR A 130 -20.91 -0.03 -4.62
CA THR A 130 -19.68 0.70 -4.33
C THR A 130 -18.63 -0.25 -3.79
N ALA A 131 -17.38 0.02 -4.10
CA ALA A 131 -16.23 -0.60 -3.45
C ALA A 131 -15.22 0.48 -3.07
N THR A 132 -14.49 0.22 -2.00
CA THR A 132 -13.44 1.10 -1.51
C THR A 132 -12.13 0.34 -1.39
N GLY A 133 -11.05 1.08 -1.59
CA GLY A 133 -9.68 0.63 -1.39
C GLY A 133 -8.89 1.74 -0.72
N SER A 134 -7.70 1.41 -0.22
CA SER A 134 -6.81 2.45 0.27
C SER A 134 -5.35 2.06 0.10
N LEU A 135 -4.51 3.08 0.03
CA LEU A 135 -3.06 3.00 0.08
C LEU A 135 -2.53 4.20 0.87
N PHE A 136 -1.22 4.32 1.00
CA PHE A 136 -0.60 5.44 1.70
C PHE A 136 0.78 5.75 1.15
N PHE A 137 1.27 6.93 1.50
CA PHE A 137 2.68 7.31 1.42
C PHE A 137 2.98 8.29 2.57
N VAL A 138 4.26 8.57 2.77
CA VAL A 138 4.75 9.51 3.76
C VAL A 138 5.41 10.66 3.02
N VAL A 139 5.10 11.88 3.48
CA VAL A 139 5.87 13.06 3.12
C VAL A 139 6.84 13.31 4.28
N ARG A 140 8.15 13.23 4.03
CA ARG A 140 9.20 13.60 4.98
C ARG A 140 9.52 15.09 4.85
N SER A 141 10.14 15.68 5.87
CA SER A 141 10.54 17.09 5.80
C SER A 141 11.61 17.28 4.72
N ALA A 142 11.43 18.29 3.85
CA ALA A 142 12.49 18.74 2.94
C ALA A 142 13.66 19.41 3.68
N GLU A 143 13.40 19.90 4.89
CA GLU A 143 14.38 20.51 5.78
C GLU A 143 14.36 19.79 7.13
N PRO A 144 15.02 18.62 7.25
CA PRO A 144 14.99 17.83 8.47
C PRO A 144 15.42 18.65 9.69
N GLY A 145 14.60 18.65 10.73
CA GLY A 145 14.95 19.31 11.98
C GLY A 145 14.56 20.79 12.09
N THR A 146 14.04 21.45 11.06
CA THR A 146 13.73 22.90 11.15
C THR A 146 12.42 23.16 11.88
N GLN A 147 11.36 22.43 11.55
CA GLN A 147 10.02 22.58 12.15
C GLN A 147 9.81 21.73 13.41
N SER A 148 10.47 20.56 13.49
CA SER A 148 10.48 19.71 14.67
C SER A 148 11.86 19.15 14.93
N LYS A 149 12.17 18.88 16.20
CA LYS A 149 13.36 18.09 16.61
C LYS A 149 13.01 16.62 16.92
N ILE A 150 11.78 16.21 16.65
CA ILE A 150 11.26 14.87 16.89
C ILE A 150 10.91 14.23 15.54
N LEU A 151 11.51 13.07 15.27
CA LEU A 151 11.19 12.23 14.12
C LEU A 151 10.40 11.01 14.57
N LEU A 152 9.22 10.79 13.98
CA LEU A 152 8.48 9.54 14.09
C LEU A 152 8.78 8.67 12.86
N GLN A 153 9.49 7.59 13.10
CA GLN A 153 9.76 6.58 12.08
C GLN A 153 8.65 5.53 12.08
N LEU A 154 7.98 5.38 10.94
CA LEU A 154 6.91 4.39 10.75
C LEU A 154 7.46 3.01 10.44
N SER A 155 6.77 1.99 10.98
CA SER A 155 7.14 0.57 10.93
C SER A 155 6.80 -0.10 9.58
N THR A 156 7.02 0.59 8.46
CA THR A 156 6.62 0.17 7.10
C THR A 156 7.19 -1.18 6.65
N ASN A 157 8.36 -1.58 7.14
CA ASN A 157 8.90 -2.91 6.87
C ASN A 157 8.02 -3.99 7.49
N THR A 158 7.57 -3.77 8.74
CA THR A 158 6.60 -4.63 9.40
C THR A 158 5.28 -4.65 8.65
N TYR A 159 4.79 -3.51 8.15
CA TYR A 159 3.55 -3.49 7.38
C TYR A 159 3.63 -4.43 6.17
N ASN A 160 4.75 -4.37 5.43
CA ASN A 160 4.96 -5.21 4.25
C ASN A 160 5.25 -6.67 4.60
N ALA A 161 5.96 -6.93 5.70
CA ALA A 161 6.21 -8.28 6.19
C ALA A 161 4.92 -9.03 6.53
N TYR A 162 3.89 -8.33 7.02
CA TYR A 162 2.64 -8.93 7.48
C TYR A 162 1.56 -9.02 6.40
N THR A 163 1.62 -8.24 5.31
CA THR A 163 0.61 -8.36 4.25
C THR A 163 0.79 -9.66 3.46
N ASN A 164 -0.32 -10.37 3.27
CA ASN A 164 -0.39 -11.57 2.45
C ASN A 164 -1.05 -11.33 1.09
N TRP A 165 -1.28 -10.07 0.74
CA TRP A 165 -1.75 -9.70 -0.58
C TRP A 165 -0.80 -10.24 -1.66
N GLY A 166 -1.35 -10.84 -2.71
CA GLY A 166 -0.57 -11.53 -3.74
C GLY A 166 -0.10 -12.94 -3.36
N GLY A 167 -0.42 -13.43 -2.16
CA GLY A 167 -0.30 -14.84 -1.80
C GLY A 167 0.61 -15.15 -0.61
N HIS A 168 1.65 -14.37 -0.34
CA HIS A 168 2.61 -14.67 0.74
C HIS A 168 2.97 -13.43 1.56
N SER A 169 3.24 -13.69 2.84
CA SER A 169 3.84 -12.75 3.78
C SER A 169 5.12 -13.37 4.35
N LEU A 170 5.90 -12.62 5.13
CA LEU A 170 7.05 -13.15 5.84
C LEU A 170 6.66 -14.03 7.05
N TYR A 171 5.36 -14.28 7.27
CA TYR A 171 4.85 -15.23 8.27
C TYR A 171 4.17 -16.43 7.63
N ALA A 172 4.62 -17.63 7.97
CA ALA A 172 4.06 -18.89 7.46
C ALA A 172 2.54 -18.96 7.62
N TYR A 173 2.00 -18.68 8.81
CA TYR A 173 0.57 -18.81 9.10
C TYR A 173 -0.32 -17.80 8.35
N HIS A 174 0.27 -16.71 7.86
CA HIS A 174 -0.40 -15.70 7.04
C HIS A 174 -0.17 -15.89 5.53
N GLY A 175 0.67 -16.84 5.11
CA GLY A 175 0.87 -17.17 3.70
C GLY A 175 -0.15 -18.16 3.13
N ARG A 176 -0.34 -18.12 1.82
CA ARG A 176 -1.11 -19.11 1.05
C ARG A 176 -0.51 -20.50 1.30
N ASN A 177 -1.38 -21.47 1.56
CA ASN A 177 -1.00 -22.83 1.95
C ASN A 177 -0.13 -22.91 3.21
N LYS A 178 -0.13 -21.86 4.05
CA LYS A 178 0.72 -21.73 5.24
C LYS A 178 2.23 -21.74 4.94
N LEU A 179 2.61 -21.34 3.73
CA LEU A 179 4.00 -21.25 3.30
C LEU A 179 4.51 -19.82 3.47
N GLN A 180 5.60 -19.68 4.22
CA GLN A 180 6.29 -18.42 4.45
C GLN A 180 6.97 -17.95 3.16
N GLY A 181 6.80 -16.67 2.82
CA GLY A 181 7.65 -16.02 1.83
C GLY A 181 9.01 -15.68 2.43
N SER A 182 10.08 -15.86 1.67
CA SER A 182 11.41 -15.36 2.04
C SER A 182 11.64 -13.91 1.59
N ARG A 183 10.80 -13.44 0.65
CA ARG A 183 10.90 -12.13 0.00
C ARG A 183 9.52 -11.53 -0.23
N VAL A 184 9.40 -10.22 -0.02
CA VAL A 184 8.18 -9.45 -0.24
C VAL A 184 8.46 -8.14 -0.97
N SER A 185 7.57 -7.75 -1.89
CA SER A 185 7.66 -6.48 -2.63
C SER A 185 6.82 -5.38 -1.99
N PHE A 186 7.26 -4.13 -2.08
CA PHE A 186 6.45 -2.95 -1.78
C PHE A 186 5.57 -2.51 -2.97
N ASN A 187 5.86 -2.99 -4.17
CA ASN A 187 5.08 -2.69 -5.39
C ASN A 187 3.84 -3.57 -5.51
N ARG A 188 3.05 -3.62 -4.42
CA ARG A 188 1.80 -4.36 -4.31
C ARG A 188 0.88 -3.65 -3.32
N PRO A 189 -0.45 -3.83 -3.39
CA PRO A 189 -1.37 -3.33 -2.39
C PRO A 189 -0.95 -3.71 -0.96
N LEU A 190 -0.74 -2.67 -0.15
CA LEU A 190 -0.20 -2.78 1.20
C LEU A 190 -1.22 -2.25 2.20
N SER A 191 -1.59 -3.07 3.17
CA SER A 191 -2.39 -2.64 4.31
C SER A 191 -1.49 -2.01 5.37
N SER A 192 -1.66 -0.71 5.60
CA SER A 192 -0.97 0.01 6.66
C SER A 192 -1.43 -0.44 8.05
N GLN A 193 -0.49 -0.57 8.99
CA GLN A 193 -0.83 -0.75 10.42
C GLN A 193 -0.84 0.57 11.20
N PHE A 194 -0.62 1.71 10.54
CA PHE A 194 -0.56 3.04 11.16
C PHE A 194 -1.77 3.35 12.06
N TYR A 195 -2.97 3.00 11.60
CA TYR A 195 -4.21 3.24 12.35
C TYR A 195 -4.38 2.34 13.58
N SER A 196 -3.63 1.24 13.65
CA SER A 196 -3.62 0.36 14.82
C SER A 196 -2.63 0.83 15.88
N TRP A 197 -1.58 1.53 15.48
CA TRP A 197 -0.47 1.85 16.39
C TRP A 197 -0.08 3.33 16.40
N GLU A 198 0.62 3.81 15.38
CA GLU A 198 1.27 5.12 15.38
C GLU A 198 0.28 6.29 15.40
N VAL A 199 -0.96 6.11 14.88
CA VAL A 199 -1.98 7.16 14.81
C VAL A 199 -2.32 7.75 16.18
N HIS A 200 -2.25 6.96 17.25
CA HIS A 200 -2.62 7.40 18.59
C HIS A 200 -1.60 8.42 19.14
N LEU A 201 -0.31 8.14 18.97
CA LEU A 201 0.76 9.06 19.35
C LEU A 201 0.75 10.29 18.43
N ALA A 202 0.57 10.10 17.12
CA ALA A 202 0.47 11.19 16.15
C ALA A 202 -0.64 12.20 16.53
N LYS A 203 -1.85 11.70 16.79
CA LYS A 203 -2.99 12.53 17.19
C LYS A 203 -2.78 13.19 18.54
N TRP A 204 -2.23 12.47 19.51
CA TRP A 204 -1.91 13.03 20.82
C TRP A 204 -0.87 14.16 20.73
N ALA A 205 0.17 13.98 19.92
CA ALA A 205 1.19 15.00 19.69
C ALA A 205 0.57 16.27 19.09
N ASP A 206 -0.22 16.13 18.02
CA ASP A 206 -0.94 17.24 17.39
C ASP A 206 -1.88 17.96 18.38
N GLN A 207 -2.64 17.22 19.19
CA GLN A 207 -3.56 17.78 20.20
C GLN A 207 -2.84 18.61 21.28
N ASN A 208 -1.58 18.28 21.55
CA ASN A 208 -0.75 18.96 22.55
C ASN A 208 0.21 19.99 21.91
N GLY A 209 0.08 20.27 20.62
CA GLY A 209 0.95 21.21 19.91
C GLY A 209 2.40 20.75 19.78
N ILE A 210 2.65 19.45 19.87
CA ILE A 210 3.98 18.85 19.71
C ILE A 210 4.17 18.54 18.21
N ALA A 211 5.01 19.34 17.54
CA ALA A 211 5.36 19.08 16.16
C ALA A 211 6.19 17.79 16.04
N VAL A 212 5.88 16.94 15.06
CA VAL A 212 6.58 15.70 14.78
C VAL A 212 6.76 15.56 13.28
N ASP A 213 7.98 15.30 12.84
CA ASP A 213 8.28 14.94 11.46
C ASP A 213 8.14 13.43 11.26
N TYR A 214 7.87 12.99 10.03
CA TYR A 214 7.62 11.59 9.70
C TYR A 214 8.66 11.06 8.71
N ALA A 215 9.03 9.80 8.89
CA ALA A 215 9.84 9.02 7.94
C ALA A 215 9.34 7.57 7.91
N VAL A 216 9.67 6.83 6.85
CA VAL A 216 9.48 5.37 6.80
C VAL A 216 10.76 4.66 7.25
N ASN A 217 10.68 3.38 7.65
CA ASN A 217 11.85 2.60 8.06
C ASN A 217 13.03 2.72 7.07
N SER A 218 12.77 2.58 5.76
CA SER A 218 13.81 2.58 4.73
C SER A 218 14.53 3.92 4.59
N ASP A 219 13.96 5.02 5.06
CA ASP A 219 14.64 6.32 5.06
C ASP A 219 15.87 6.30 5.98
N LEU A 220 15.90 5.47 7.03
CA LEU A 220 17.09 5.33 7.88
C LEU A 220 18.23 4.59 7.18
N GLU A 221 17.95 3.86 6.11
CA GLU A 221 18.97 3.21 5.27
C GLU A 221 19.37 4.08 4.08
N PHE A 222 18.40 4.65 3.37
CA PHE A 222 18.64 5.37 2.11
C PHE A 222 18.84 6.88 2.26
N HIS A 223 18.37 7.46 3.37
CA HIS A 223 18.47 8.88 3.69
C HIS A 223 19.01 9.14 5.11
N PRO A 224 20.08 8.47 5.57
CA PRO A 224 20.54 8.58 6.97
C PRO A 224 20.98 9.98 7.36
N GLU A 225 21.31 10.85 6.39
CA GLU A 225 21.64 12.25 6.62
C GLU A 225 20.53 13.03 7.32
N LEU A 226 19.26 12.61 7.19
CA LEU A 226 18.14 13.26 7.85
C LEU A 226 18.27 13.23 9.37
N LEU A 227 18.91 12.19 9.94
CA LEU A 227 19.00 11.98 11.39
C LEU A 227 19.73 13.13 12.08
N ALA A 228 20.68 13.79 11.40
CA ALA A 228 21.43 14.93 11.92
C ALA A 228 20.53 16.15 12.23
N GLY A 229 19.34 16.25 11.63
CA GLY A 229 18.39 17.32 11.89
C GLY A 229 17.66 17.19 13.24
N TYR A 230 17.56 15.97 13.76
CA TYR A 230 16.69 15.60 14.87
C TYR A 230 17.44 15.44 16.20
N ARG A 231 16.70 15.52 17.31
CA ARG A 231 17.20 15.22 18.67
C ARG A 231 16.58 13.98 19.27
N LEU A 232 15.42 13.57 18.78
CA LEU A 232 14.66 12.42 19.24
C LEU A 232 14.10 11.66 18.03
N VAL A 233 14.37 10.36 17.96
CA VAL A 233 13.71 9.42 17.06
C VAL A 233 12.73 8.56 17.85
N LEU A 234 11.52 8.42 17.35
CA LEU A 234 10.46 7.62 17.93
C LEU A 234 10.21 6.39 17.06
N SER A 235 10.15 5.22 17.70
CA SER A 235 9.61 3.98 17.12
C SER A 235 8.43 3.54 18.00
N VAL A 236 7.26 3.37 17.39
CA VAL A 236 5.98 3.26 18.09
C VAL A 236 5.21 2.06 17.55
N GLY A 237 4.55 1.31 18.44
CA GLY A 237 3.69 0.21 18.02
C GLY A 237 4.46 -1.09 17.79
N HIS A 238 4.70 -1.44 16.53
CA HIS A 238 5.26 -2.74 16.18
C HIS A 238 6.29 -2.67 15.04
N ASP A 239 7.56 -2.59 15.44
CA ASP A 239 8.67 -2.27 14.55
C ASP A 239 9.68 -3.42 14.47
N GLU A 240 9.23 -4.56 13.98
CA GLU A 240 9.90 -5.86 14.12
C GLU A 240 11.00 -6.11 13.08
N TYR A 241 10.88 -5.55 11.87
CA TYR A 241 11.70 -5.89 10.70
C TYR A 241 12.71 -4.78 10.37
N TRP A 242 13.99 -5.03 10.65
CA TRP A 242 15.05 -4.03 10.51
C TRP A 242 16.17 -4.49 9.58
N SER A 243 16.65 -3.58 8.73
CA SER A 243 17.89 -3.82 8.00
C SER A 243 19.11 -3.48 8.85
N ALA A 244 20.24 -4.11 8.55
CA ALA A 244 21.50 -3.78 9.22
C ALA A 244 21.89 -2.29 9.03
N PRO A 245 21.83 -1.70 7.81
CA PRO A 245 22.11 -0.28 7.63
C PRO A 245 21.21 0.65 8.45
N MET A 246 19.89 0.39 8.53
CA MET A 246 18.98 1.19 9.37
C MET A 246 19.45 1.20 10.83
N ARG A 247 19.79 0.02 11.35
CA ARG A 247 20.24 -0.15 12.73
C ARG A 247 21.58 0.56 12.97
N ASP A 248 22.55 0.37 12.09
CA ASP A 248 23.87 0.99 12.19
C ASP A 248 23.77 2.52 12.21
N ASN A 249 22.92 3.09 11.35
CA ASN A 249 22.70 4.54 11.29
C ASN A 249 22.01 5.08 12.55
N LEU A 250 21.05 4.34 13.12
CA LEU A 250 20.41 4.72 14.37
C LEU A 250 21.34 4.60 15.58
N GLU A 251 22.16 3.54 15.65
CA GLU A 251 23.18 3.36 16.69
C GLU A 251 24.23 4.48 16.62
N LYS A 252 24.65 4.87 15.40
CA LYS A 252 25.52 6.03 15.20
C LYS A 252 24.86 7.32 15.69
N PHE A 253 23.60 7.56 15.36
CA PHE A 253 22.87 8.73 15.84
C PHE A 253 22.83 8.79 17.38
N ILE A 254 22.64 7.66 18.06
CA ILE A 254 22.72 7.56 19.52
C ILE A 254 24.13 7.88 20.02
N ALA A 255 25.16 7.30 19.40
CA ALA A 255 26.56 7.53 19.77
C ALA A 255 26.97 9.01 19.62
N ASP A 256 26.37 9.72 18.65
CA ASP A 256 26.57 11.16 18.42
C ASP A 256 25.71 12.04 19.36
N GLY A 257 24.99 11.46 20.33
CA GLY A 257 24.23 12.17 21.36
C GLY A 257 22.74 12.33 21.07
N GLY A 258 22.24 11.68 20.02
CA GLY A 258 20.81 11.59 19.71
C GLY A 258 20.04 10.73 20.72
N ASN A 259 18.74 10.99 20.86
CA ASN A 259 17.87 10.21 21.74
C ASN A 259 16.94 9.33 20.92
N VAL A 260 16.68 8.11 21.40
CA VAL A 260 15.69 7.23 20.80
C VAL A 260 14.72 6.76 21.87
N ALA A 261 13.43 6.79 21.57
CA ALA A 261 12.40 6.23 22.42
C ALA A 261 11.63 5.13 21.67
N PHE A 262 11.64 3.94 22.26
CA PHE A 262 10.88 2.79 21.79
C PHE A 262 9.59 2.67 22.59
N PHE A 263 8.48 3.10 21.99
CA PHE A 263 7.12 2.82 22.44
C PHE A 263 6.53 1.66 21.63
N SER A 264 7.35 0.63 21.38
CA SER A 264 7.05 -0.50 20.52
C SER A 264 7.32 -1.83 21.23
N GLY A 265 6.62 -2.88 20.81
CA GLY A 265 6.88 -4.27 21.20
C GLY A 265 7.52 -5.07 20.07
N ASN A 266 8.34 -6.05 20.44
CA ASN A 266 9.04 -6.97 19.52
C ASN A 266 9.94 -6.24 18.50
N THR A 267 10.52 -5.10 18.91
CA THR A 267 11.33 -4.25 18.04
C THR A 267 12.65 -4.90 17.64
N CYS A 268 13.09 -4.71 16.40
CA CYS A 268 14.34 -5.25 15.87
C CYS A 268 14.49 -6.78 16.01
N CYS A 269 13.40 -7.55 15.98
CA CYS A 269 13.43 -9.01 16.18
C CYS A 269 13.92 -9.76 14.94
N TRP A 270 13.60 -9.25 13.73
CA TRP A 270 14.01 -9.87 12.47
C TRP A 270 14.93 -8.96 11.68
N GLN A 271 16.03 -9.55 11.21
CA GLN A 271 16.89 -8.92 10.24
C GLN A 271 16.36 -9.13 8.82
N VAL A 272 16.20 -8.02 8.09
CA VAL A 272 15.91 -8.01 6.66
C VAL A 272 17.06 -7.42 5.86
N ARG A 273 17.06 -7.68 4.57
CA ARG A 273 17.87 -6.98 3.58
C ARG A 273 16.94 -6.28 2.59
N SER A 274 17.22 -5.01 2.35
CA SER A 274 16.60 -4.25 1.28
C SER A 274 17.11 -4.74 -0.08
N GLU A 275 16.22 -4.93 -1.03
CA GLU A 275 16.51 -5.30 -2.42
C GLU A 275 15.82 -4.34 -3.38
N ASP A 276 16.26 -4.32 -4.63
CA ASP A 276 15.72 -3.47 -5.70
C ASP A 276 15.59 -2.00 -5.26
N GLU A 277 16.65 -1.46 -4.65
CA GLU A 277 16.69 -0.06 -4.19
C GLU A 277 15.55 0.28 -3.21
N GLY A 278 15.20 -0.63 -2.30
CA GLY A 278 14.13 -0.41 -1.34
C GLY A 278 12.74 -0.83 -1.80
N ARG A 279 12.60 -1.34 -3.03
CA ARG A 279 11.31 -1.84 -3.54
C ARG A 279 10.94 -3.22 -3.01
N SER A 280 11.85 -3.91 -2.33
CA SER A 280 11.58 -5.24 -1.77
C SER A 280 12.40 -5.55 -0.53
N LEU A 281 11.92 -6.49 0.28
CA LEU A 281 12.58 -6.98 1.49
C LEU A 281 12.77 -8.50 1.40
N THR A 282 13.96 -8.96 1.77
CA THR A 282 14.27 -10.39 1.98
C THR A 282 14.56 -10.62 3.46
N CYS A 283 13.89 -11.60 4.08
CA CYS A 283 14.16 -11.99 5.47
C CYS A 283 15.41 -12.89 5.52
N VAL A 284 16.40 -12.52 6.34
CA VAL A 284 17.72 -13.18 6.34
C VAL A 284 17.68 -14.56 7.05
N ASN A 285 16.63 -14.85 7.81
CA ASN A 285 16.48 -16.10 8.59
C ASN A 285 15.39 -17.05 8.06
N GLY A 286 14.96 -16.91 6.80
CA GLY A 286 14.12 -17.93 6.15
C GLY A 286 14.99 -19.08 5.67
N VAL A 287 14.87 -20.23 6.34
CA VAL A 287 15.48 -21.53 5.96
C VAL A 287 15.24 -21.85 4.48
#